data_AF-A0A939RFN0-F1
#
_entry.id   AF-A0A939RFN0-F1
#
_cell.length_a   1.000
_cell.length_b   1.000
_cell.length_c   1.000
_cell.angle_alpha   90.00
_cell.angle_beta   90.00
_cell.angle_gamma   90.00
#
_symmetry.space_group_name_H-M   'P 1'
#
loop_
_entity.id
_entity.type
_entity.pdbx_description
1 polymer ?
#
loop_
_entity_poly.entity_id
_entity_poly.type
_entity_poly.pdbx_seq_one_letter_code
_entity_poly.pdbx_strand_id
1 'polypeptide(L)'
;MSKNKTRMTEAVRRNRAAISCYIITISVITGAYLIEAIKGNRTFPYFFTVFSSLWIPGAVVLFLHLTKRYVDVIKYLILFGFALPWAFMLFTANNDLVFTYALVIMIALNAFADRRFAITTAITYNIINVGSVVFFAFMYGLSKEDIVTAEIQLFLLLLCGLFNIFVAIMGGMLNDEKLESIKA
;
A
#
# COMPACT_ATOMS: atom_id res chain seq x y z
N MET A 1 5.86 -19.36 -30.23
CA MET A 1 6.34 -18.19 -29.44
C MET A 1 5.98 -18.44 -27.98
N SER A 2 6.97 -18.83 -27.19
CA SER A 2 6.85 -19.70 -26.00
C SER A 2 6.13 -19.04 -24.81
N LYS A 3 5.30 -19.81 -24.08
CA LYS A 3 4.53 -19.50 -22.84
C LYS A 3 5.18 -18.51 -21.86
N ASN A 4 6.51 -18.47 -21.81
CA ASN A 4 7.28 -17.53 -21.00
C ASN A 4 7.12 -16.06 -21.42
N LYS A 5 7.01 -15.78 -22.73
CA LYS A 5 6.84 -14.42 -23.26
C LYS A 5 5.46 -13.84 -22.90
N THR A 6 4.43 -14.67 -22.90
CA THR A 6 3.05 -14.29 -22.51
C THR A 6 2.98 -13.98 -21.02
N ARG A 7 3.51 -14.86 -20.16
CA ARG A 7 3.57 -14.62 -18.70
C ARG A 7 4.34 -13.36 -18.34
N MET A 8 5.49 -13.13 -18.98
CA MET A 8 6.28 -11.92 -18.79
C MET A 8 5.50 -10.66 -19.21
N THR A 9 4.72 -10.72 -20.30
CA THR A 9 3.90 -9.59 -20.76
C THR A 9 2.76 -9.28 -19.78
N GLU A 10 2.09 -10.29 -19.24
CA GLU A 10 1.04 -10.12 -18.22
C GLU A 10 1.58 -9.55 -16.92
N ALA A 11 2.73 -10.02 -16.45
CA ALA A 11 3.38 -9.51 -15.24
C ALA A 11 3.76 -8.03 -15.40
N VAL A 12 4.33 -7.64 -16.55
CA VAL A 12 4.63 -6.23 -16.86
C VAL A 12 3.36 -5.38 -16.88
N ARG A 13 2.24 -5.90 -17.40
CA ARG A 13 0.95 -5.19 -17.42
C ARG A 13 0.39 -4.98 -16.01
N ARG A 14 0.43 -6.01 -15.15
CA ARG A 14 0.00 -5.91 -13.74
C ARG A 14 0.87 -4.90 -12.99
N ASN A 15 2.20 -4.98 -13.17
CA ASN A 15 3.15 -4.02 -12.60
C ASN A 15 2.82 -2.59 -13.04
N ARG A 16 2.54 -2.36 -14.33
CA ARG A 16 2.20 -1.03 -14.84
C ARG A 16 0.99 -0.44 -14.12
N ALA A 17 -0.08 -1.23 -13.97
CA ALA A 17 -1.28 -0.78 -13.27
C ALA A 17 -1.00 -0.45 -11.79
N ALA A 18 -0.33 -1.36 -11.07
CA ALA A 18 0.02 -1.16 -9.66
C ALA A 18 0.94 0.06 -9.45
N ILE A 19 1.93 0.25 -10.33
CA ILE A 19 2.84 1.41 -10.29
C ILE A 19 2.07 2.71 -10.53
N SER A 20 1.17 2.76 -11.51
CA SER A 20 0.35 3.95 -11.74
C SER A 20 -0.45 4.32 -10.49
N CYS A 21 -1.13 3.35 -9.87
CA CYS A 21 -1.86 3.58 -8.62
C CYS A 21 -0.94 4.03 -7.47
N TYR A 22 0.25 3.44 -7.35
CA TYR A 22 1.24 3.82 -6.34
C TYR A 22 1.72 5.27 -6.53
N ILE A 23 2.10 5.65 -7.75
CA ILE A 23 2.57 7.01 -8.07
C ILE A 23 1.46 8.04 -7.84
N ILE A 24 0.22 7.74 -8.25
CA ILE A 24 -0.92 8.62 -7.96
C ILE A 24 -1.09 8.78 -6.45
N THR A 25 -1.05 7.69 -5.68
CA THR A 25 -1.23 7.71 -4.22
C THR A 25 -0.17 8.58 -3.54
N ILE A 26 1.13 8.36 -3.82
CA ILE A 26 2.20 9.13 -3.19
C ILE A 26 2.17 10.60 -3.63
N SER A 27 1.75 10.89 -4.87
CA SER A 27 1.62 12.27 -5.36
C SER A 27 0.51 13.02 -4.62
N VAL A 28 -0.64 12.38 -4.40
CA VAL A 28 -1.77 12.99 -3.67
C VAL A 28 -1.39 13.21 -2.19
N ILE A 29 -0.79 12.22 -1.54
CA ILE A 29 -0.35 12.34 -0.13
C ILE A 29 0.68 13.46 0.02
N THR A 30 1.70 13.49 -0.85
CA THR A 30 2.73 14.54 -0.77
C THR A 30 2.18 15.93 -1.09
N GLY A 31 1.25 16.06 -2.04
CA GLY A 31 0.52 17.31 -2.30
C GLY A 31 -0.27 17.79 -1.08
N ALA A 32 -0.98 16.90 -0.39
CA ALA A 32 -1.69 17.23 0.84
C ALA A 32 -0.74 17.69 1.96
N TYR A 33 0.39 17.01 2.13
CA TYR A 33 1.40 17.40 3.14
C TYR A 33 2.08 18.72 2.80
N LEU A 34 2.29 19.03 1.52
CA LEU A 34 2.81 20.33 1.07
C LEU A 34 1.83 21.46 1.40
N ILE A 35 0.54 21.28 1.09
CA ILE A 35 -0.51 22.26 1.40
C ILE A 35 -0.53 22.55 2.90
N GLU A 36 -0.45 21.52 3.73
CA GLU A 36 -0.46 21.66 5.20
C GLU A 36 0.84 22.30 5.73
N ALA A 37 1.97 22.09 5.05
CA ALA A 37 3.21 22.80 5.35
C ALA A 37 3.13 24.30 5.01
N ILE A 38 2.53 24.65 3.86
CA ILE A 38 2.31 26.05 3.44
C ILE A 38 1.38 26.77 4.43
N LYS A 39 0.35 26.08 4.95
CA LYS A 39 -0.54 26.62 5.99
C LYS A 39 0.12 26.80 7.36
N GLY A 40 1.32 26.23 7.57
CA GLY A 40 2.00 26.22 8.86
C GLY A 40 1.53 25.13 9.84
N ASN A 41 0.61 24.25 9.42
CA ASN A 41 0.14 23.11 10.24
C ASN A 41 1.18 21.97 10.31
N ARG A 42 2.14 21.96 9.40
CA ARG A 42 3.28 21.03 9.38
C ARG A 42 4.57 21.78 9.10
N THR A 43 5.69 21.27 9.62
CA THR A 43 7.01 21.87 9.35
C THR A 43 7.54 21.42 7.99
N PHE A 44 8.30 22.28 7.31
CA PHE A 44 8.98 21.91 6.06
C PHE A 44 9.92 20.70 6.21
N PRO A 45 10.72 20.57 7.28
CA PRO A 45 11.53 19.36 7.51
C PRO A 45 10.70 18.07 7.58
N TYR A 46 9.53 18.12 8.23
CA TYR A 46 8.62 16.96 8.29
C TYR A 46 8.06 16.63 6.89
N PHE A 47 7.65 17.64 6.13
CA PHE A 47 7.24 17.46 4.73
C PHE A 47 8.33 16.79 3.89
N PHE A 48 9.58 17.29 3.93
CA PHE A 48 10.68 16.72 3.15
C PHE A 48 11.00 15.28 3.56
N THR A 49 10.89 14.95 4.86
CA THR A 49 11.07 13.58 5.34
C THR A 49 10.02 12.65 4.72
N VAL A 50 8.75 13.02 4.75
CA VAL A 50 7.65 12.25 4.14
C VAL A 50 7.82 12.16 2.63
N PHE A 51 8.11 13.29 1.97
CA PHE A 51 8.35 13.35 0.53
C PHE A 51 9.45 12.39 0.10
N SER A 52 10.65 12.50 0.70
CA SER A 52 11.78 11.66 0.33
C SER A 52 11.50 10.18 0.63
N SER A 53 10.89 9.87 1.78
CA SER A 53 10.58 8.48 2.16
C SER A 53 9.61 7.80 1.19
N LEU A 54 8.62 8.52 0.64
CA LEU A 54 7.67 7.99 -0.34
C LEU A 54 8.24 7.95 -1.77
N TRP A 55 8.96 9.00 -2.18
CA TRP A 55 9.42 9.14 -3.56
C TRP A 55 10.71 8.36 -3.86
N ILE A 56 11.55 8.04 -2.88
CA ILE A 56 12.73 7.19 -3.10
C ILE A 56 12.31 5.78 -3.57
N PRO A 57 11.43 5.04 -2.88
CA PRO A 57 10.91 3.77 -3.39
C PRO A 57 10.12 3.94 -4.69
N GLY A 58 9.37 5.03 -4.84
CA GLY A 58 8.70 5.42 -6.10
C GLY A 58 9.64 5.48 -7.30
N ALA A 59 10.76 6.18 -7.16
CA ALA A 59 11.78 6.30 -8.20
C ALA A 59 12.44 4.95 -8.52
N VAL A 60 12.76 4.16 -7.48
CA VAL A 60 13.34 2.81 -7.67
C VAL A 60 12.38 1.90 -8.44
N VAL A 61 11.11 1.87 -8.06
CA VAL A 61 10.08 1.06 -8.73
C VAL A 61 9.89 1.47 -10.19
N LEU A 62 9.84 2.78 -10.47
CA LEU A 62 9.76 3.31 -11.84
C LEU A 62 10.99 2.91 -12.67
N PHE A 63 12.19 3.08 -12.13
CA PHE A 63 13.43 2.72 -12.80
C PHE A 63 13.49 1.22 -13.14
N LEU A 64 13.14 0.35 -12.19
CA LEU A 64 13.11 -1.10 -12.42
C LEU A 64 12.06 -1.50 -13.46
N HIS A 65 10.91 -0.84 -13.45
CA HIS A 65 9.87 -1.08 -14.46
C HIS A 65 10.31 -0.66 -15.87
N LEU A 66 10.89 0.53 -16.02
CA LEU A 66 11.37 1.05 -17.31
C LEU A 66 12.50 0.19 -17.88
N THR A 67 13.38 -0.32 -17.02
CA THR A 67 14.47 -1.22 -17.41
C THR A 67 14.03 -2.68 -17.57
N LYS A 68 12.76 -3.01 -17.29
CA LYS A 68 12.19 -4.37 -17.28
C LYS A 68 12.99 -5.35 -16.40
N ARG A 69 13.59 -4.85 -15.32
CA ARG A 69 14.38 -5.65 -14.37
C ARG A 69 13.55 -6.01 -13.14
N TYR A 70 13.83 -7.18 -12.56
CA TYR A 70 13.22 -7.63 -11.30
C TYR A 70 11.69 -7.54 -11.27
N VAL A 71 11.03 -7.92 -12.37
CA VAL A 71 9.57 -7.81 -12.58
C VAL A 71 8.78 -8.44 -11.43
N ASP A 72 9.23 -9.59 -10.90
CA ASP A 72 8.54 -10.30 -9.82
C ASP A 72 8.73 -9.65 -8.43
N VAL A 73 9.74 -8.78 -8.28
CA VAL A 73 10.09 -8.11 -7.03
C VAL A 73 9.32 -6.78 -6.88
N ILE A 74 8.87 -6.18 -7.99
CA ILE A 74 8.16 -4.88 -7.99
C ILE A 74 6.98 -4.86 -7.02
N LYS A 75 6.20 -5.94 -6.92
CA LYS A 75 5.07 -6.03 -5.98
C LYS A 75 5.49 -5.84 -4.52
N TYR A 76 6.64 -6.39 -4.12
CA TYR A 76 7.18 -6.24 -2.77
C TYR A 76 7.81 -4.87 -2.54
N LEU A 77 8.41 -4.27 -3.58
CA LEU A 77 8.93 -2.90 -3.50
C LEU A 77 7.80 -1.88 -3.33
N ILE A 78 6.65 -2.07 -4.00
CA ILE A 78 5.47 -1.22 -3.78
C ILE A 78 4.91 -1.44 -2.37
N LEU A 79 4.77 -2.71 -1.94
CA LEU A 79 4.28 -3.04 -0.61
C LEU A 79 5.13 -2.40 0.50
N PHE A 80 6.42 -2.73 0.58
CA PHE A 80 7.28 -2.25 1.66
C PHE A 80 7.73 -0.80 1.46
N GLY A 81 7.87 -0.35 0.21
CA GLY A 81 8.18 1.04 -0.12
C GLY A 81 7.05 2.01 0.23
N PHE A 82 5.82 1.52 0.45
CA PHE A 82 4.76 2.32 1.05
C PHE A 82 4.61 2.05 2.56
N ALA A 83 4.65 0.78 2.98
CA ALA A 83 4.37 0.41 4.37
C ALA A 83 5.34 1.06 5.36
N LEU A 84 6.63 1.22 5.01
CA LEU A 84 7.62 1.85 5.89
C LEU A 84 7.37 3.37 6.08
N PRO A 85 7.26 4.20 5.01
CA PRO A 85 6.85 5.59 5.15
C PRO A 85 5.49 5.77 5.83
N TRP A 86 4.53 4.87 5.52
CA TRP A 86 3.21 4.91 6.11
C TRP A 86 3.25 4.62 7.61
N ALA A 87 4.03 3.64 8.06
CA ALA A 87 4.26 3.39 9.47
C ALA A 87 4.84 4.65 10.14
N PHE A 88 5.91 5.24 9.58
CA PHE A 88 6.47 6.49 10.09
C PHE A 88 5.39 7.57 10.28
N MET A 89 4.60 7.86 9.24
CA MET A 89 3.50 8.83 9.33
C MET A 89 2.46 8.43 10.39
N LEU A 90 2.11 7.15 10.50
CA LEU A 90 1.13 6.66 11.46
C LEU A 90 1.58 6.86 12.92
N PHE A 91 2.88 6.77 13.19
CA PHE A 91 3.45 6.99 14.53
C PHE A 91 3.76 8.46 14.85
N THR A 92 3.94 9.32 13.85
CA THR A 92 4.45 10.69 14.07
C THR A 92 3.50 11.82 13.65
N ALA A 93 2.47 11.53 12.85
CA ALA A 93 1.57 12.57 12.37
C ALA A 93 0.55 12.96 13.44
N ASN A 94 0.29 14.27 13.55
CA ASN A 94 -0.81 14.81 14.35
C ASN A 94 -2.15 14.73 13.61
N ASN A 95 -2.54 13.53 13.16
CA ASN A 95 -3.83 13.31 12.50
C ASN A 95 -4.22 11.83 12.53
N ASP A 96 -5.35 11.52 13.15
CA ASP A 96 -5.81 10.15 13.35
C ASP A 96 -6.22 9.46 12.05
N LEU A 97 -6.52 10.20 10.98
CA LEU A 97 -6.94 9.63 9.69
C LEU A 97 -5.78 9.08 8.85
N VAL A 98 -4.54 9.12 9.33
CA VAL A 98 -3.38 8.61 8.57
C VAL A 98 -3.47 7.11 8.31
N PHE A 99 -4.16 6.33 9.15
CA PHE A 99 -4.36 4.90 8.90
C PHE A 99 -5.11 4.64 7.57
N THR A 100 -5.94 5.58 7.11
CA THR A 100 -6.75 5.43 5.89
C THR A 100 -5.91 5.33 4.62
N TYR A 101 -4.65 5.81 4.64
CA TYR A 101 -3.75 5.71 3.49
C TYR A 101 -3.41 4.26 3.13
N ALA A 102 -3.41 3.36 4.12
CA ALA A 102 -3.26 1.92 3.87
C ALA A 102 -4.43 1.34 3.07
N LEU A 103 -5.65 1.89 3.19
CA LEU A 103 -6.81 1.41 2.41
C LEU A 103 -6.59 1.64 0.92
N VAL A 104 -6.12 2.84 0.54
CA VAL A 104 -5.89 3.22 -0.86
C VAL A 104 -4.82 2.34 -1.51
N ILE A 105 -3.71 2.10 -0.81
CA ILE A 105 -2.64 1.27 -1.37
C ILE A 105 -3.02 -0.21 -1.43
N MET A 106 -3.79 -0.73 -0.46
CA MET A 106 -4.26 -2.11 -0.49
C MET A 106 -5.19 -2.35 -1.70
N ILE A 107 -6.01 -1.36 -2.06
CA ILE A 107 -6.79 -1.38 -3.32
C ILE A 107 -5.85 -1.50 -4.53
N ALA A 108 -4.78 -0.71 -4.61
CA ALA A 108 -3.80 -0.79 -5.69
C ALA A 108 -3.12 -2.17 -5.79
N LEU A 109 -2.80 -2.78 -4.65
CA LEU A 109 -2.13 -4.07 -4.56
C LEU A 109 -3.02 -5.25 -5.00
N ASN A 110 -4.35 -5.07 -5.09
CA ASN A 110 -5.24 -6.08 -5.68
C ASN A 110 -4.98 -6.31 -7.18
N ALA A 111 -4.31 -5.37 -7.88
CA ALA A 111 -3.94 -5.53 -9.28
C ALA A 111 -3.06 -6.76 -9.56
N PHE A 112 -2.40 -7.30 -8.53
CA PHE A 112 -1.58 -8.51 -8.67
C PHE A 112 -2.41 -9.81 -8.72
N ALA A 113 -3.62 -9.83 -8.16
CA ALA A 113 -4.49 -11.00 -8.06
C ALA A 113 -3.73 -12.26 -7.61
N ASP A 114 -2.88 -12.11 -6.58
CA ASP A 114 -2.03 -13.17 -6.02
C ASP A 114 -2.41 -13.36 -4.55
N ARG A 115 -3.00 -14.51 -4.23
CA ARG A 115 -3.46 -14.84 -2.87
C ARG A 115 -2.34 -14.77 -1.83
N ARG A 116 -1.15 -15.31 -2.13
CA ARG A 116 -0.04 -15.32 -1.16
C ARG A 116 0.41 -13.89 -0.88
N PHE A 117 0.54 -13.09 -1.94
CA PHE A 117 0.88 -11.69 -1.83
C PHE A 117 -0.20 -10.86 -1.10
N ALA A 118 -1.48 -11.17 -1.30
CA ALA A 118 -2.58 -10.52 -0.61
C ALA A 118 -2.59 -10.81 0.89
N ILE A 119 -2.26 -12.05 1.29
CA ILE A 119 -2.07 -12.41 2.70
C ILE A 119 -0.89 -11.65 3.30
N THR A 120 0.26 -11.60 2.61
CA THR A 120 1.43 -10.82 3.06
C THR A 120 1.08 -9.34 3.25
N THR A 121 0.36 -8.76 2.30
CA THR A 121 -0.14 -7.38 2.36
C THR A 121 -1.04 -7.18 3.60
N ALA A 122 -2.05 -8.02 3.77
CA ALA A 122 -3.00 -7.92 4.88
C ALA A 122 -2.29 -8.00 6.24
N ILE A 123 -1.38 -8.96 6.41
CA ILE A 123 -0.59 -9.13 7.63
C ILE A 123 0.29 -7.90 7.89
N THR A 124 1.00 -7.41 6.87
CA THR A 124 1.93 -6.27 7.01
C THR A 124 1.20 -5.03 7.52
N TYR A 125 0.12 -4.62 6.87
CA TYR A 125 -0.62 -3.42 7.26
C TYR A 125 -1.34 -3.59 8.61
N ASN A 126 -1.89 -4.77 8.91
CA ASN A 126 -2.57 -5.00 10.19
C ASN A 126 -1.60 -5.09 11.38
N ILE A 127 -0.42 -5.67 11.21
CA ILE A 127 0.59 -5.69 12.28
C ILE A 127 1.04 -4.26 12.62
N ILE A 128 1.35 -3.44 11.62
CA ILE A 128 1.71 -2.04 11.83
C ILE A 128 0.56 -1.29 12.52
N ASN A 129 -0.68 -1.54 12.09
CA ASN A 129 -1.87 -0.92 12.66
C ASN A 129 -2.09 -1.26 14.14
N VAL A 130 -1.98 -2.55 14.50
CA VAL A 130 -2.04 -2.97 15.91
C VAL A 130 -0.87 -2.34 16.68
N GLY A 131 0.33 -2.35 16.09
CA GLY A 131 1.52 -1.75 16.68
C GLY A 131 1.34 -0.26 17.00
N SER A 132 0.71 0.52 16.12
CA SER A 132 0.47 1.94 16.38
C SER A 132 -0.48 2.17 17.54
N VAL A 133 -1.61 1.45 17.58
CA VAL A 133 -2.58 1.59 18.68
C VAL A 133 -1.94 1.19 20.01
N VAL A 134 -1.23 0.07 20.04
CA VAL A 134 -0.52 -0.41 21.23
C VAL A 134 0.52 0.61 21.69
N PHE A 135 1.31 1.17 20.77
CA PHE A 135 2.31 2.18 21.09
C PHE A 135 1.68 3.43 21.72
N PHE A 136 0.65 4.01 21.10
CA PHE A 136 0.00 5.21 21.64
C PHE A 136 -0.67 4.94 22.99
N ALA A 137 -1.31 3.78 23.16
CA ALA A 137 -1.89 3.37 24.42
C ALA A 137 -0.85 3.27 25.54
N PHE A 138 0.34 2.71 25.27
CA PHE A 138 1.42 2.61 26.25
C PHE A 138 2.09 3.96 26.56
N MET A 139 2.29 4.80 25.54
CA MET A 139 3.06 6.03 25.70
C MET A 139 2.24 7.18 26.30
N TYR A 140 0.93 7.25 25.99
CA TYR A 140 0.09 8.40 26.34
C TYR A 140 -1.20 8.02 27.05
N GLY A 141 -1.53 6.72 27.15
CA GLY A 141 -2.88 6.28 27.51
C GLY A 141 -3.87 6.53 26.36
N LEU A 142 -5.12 6.12 26.55
CA LEU A 142 -6.21 6.40 25.62
C LEU A 142 -7.37 7.05 26.37
N SER A 143 -7.82 8.20 25.89
CA SER A 143 -9.10 8.77 26.32
C SER A 143 -10.27 7.95 25.78
N LYS A 144 -11.50 8.24 26.23
CA LYS A 144 -12.70 7.59 25.69
C LYS A 144 -12.86 7.82 24.18
N GLU A 145 -12.46 8.99 23.69
CA GLU A 145 -12.51 9.32 22.27
C GLU A 145 -11.44 8.56 21.49
N ASP A 146 -10.21 8.50 22.02
CA ASP A 146 -9.11 7.76 21.40
C ASP A 146 -9.40 6.26 21.29
N ILE A 147 -10.10 5.69 22.29
CA ILE A 147 -10.55 4.28 22.25
C ILE A 147 -11.47 4.04 21.04
N VAL A 148 -12.46 4.91 20.83
CA VAL A 148 -13.41 4.76 19.71
C VAL A 148 -12.67 4.88 18.38
N THR A 149 -11.76 5.85 18.26
CA THR A 149 -10.94 6.03 17.06
C THR A 149 -10.05 4.81 16.80
N ALA A 150 -9.42 4.27 17.86
CA ALA A 150 -8.59 3.07 17.78
C ALA A 150 -9.40 1.83 17.35
N GLU A 151 -10.62 1.65 17.89
CA GLU A 151 -11.52 0.57 17.47
C GLU A 151 -11.83 0.66 15.97
N ILE A 152 -12.23 1.84 15.48
CA ILE A 152 -12.52 2.05 14.05
C ILE A 152 -11.28 1.73 13.21
N GLN A 153 -10.12 2.25 13.58
CA GLN A 153 -8.87 2.03 12.88
C GLN A 153 -8.49 0.53 12.84
N LEU A 154 -8.65 -0.20 13.95
CA LEU A 154 -8.36 -1.63 14.03
C LEU A 154 -9.31 -2.46 13.17
N PHE A 155 -10.62 -2.27 13.33
CA PHE A 155 -11.61 -3.06 12.61
C PHE A 155 -11.64 -2.75 11.12
N LEU A 156 -11.44 -1.50 10.72
CA LEU A 156 -11.49 -1.11 9.32
C LEU A 156 -10.29 -1.66 8.53
N LEU A 157 -9.08 -1.64 9.09
CA LEU A 157 -7.92 -2.25 8.43
C LEU A 157 -7.94 -3.78 8.46
N LEU A 158 -8.53 -4.38 9.49
CA LEU A 158 -8.77 -5.82 9.53
C LEU A 158 -9.73 -6.21 8.38
N LEU A 159 -10.85 -5.51 8.27
CA LEU A 159 -11.83 -5.74 7.20
C LEU A 159 -11.23 -5.53 5.82
N CYS A 160 -10.44 -4.47 5.62
CA CYS A 160 -9.74 -4.22 4.37
C CYS A 160 -8.75 -5.34 4.03
N GLY A 161 -8.04 -5.88 5.03
CA GLY A 161 -7.17 -7.05 4.88
C GLY A 161 -7.91 -8.30 4.42
N LEU A 162 -9.07 -8.59 5.02
CA LEU A 162 -9.91 -9.72 4.63
C LEU A 162 -10.44 -9.56 3.20
N PHE A 163 -10.91 -8.36 2.84
CA PHE A 163 -11.40 -8.07 1.49
C PHE A 163 -10.30 -8.15 0.44
N ASN A 164 -9.10 -7.67 0.74
CA ASN A 164 -7.94 -7.80 -0.14
C ASN A 164 -7.62 -9.28 -0.45
N ILE A 165 -7.70 -10.16 0.56
CA ILE A 165 -7.52 -11.61 0.36
C ILE A 165 -8.64 -12.19 -0.51
N PHE A 166 -9.90 -11.85 -0.21
CA PHE A 166 -11.05 -12.34 -0.97
C PHE A 166 -10.99 -11.93 -2.45
N VAL A 167 -10.70 -10.64 -2.73
CA VAL A 167 -10.55 -10.12 -4.09
C VAL A 167 -9.41 -10.81 -4.83
N ALA A 168 -8.29 -11.09 -4.17
CA ALA A 168 -7.17 -11.80 -4.79
C ALA A 168 -7.52 -13.25 -5.16
N ILE A 169 -8.33 -13.94 -4.35
CA ILE A 169 -8.83 -15.29 -4.66
C ILE A 169 -9.73 -15.25 -5.89
N MET A 170 -10.73 -14.35 -5.89
CA MET A 170 -11.65 -14.20 -7.03
C MET A 170 -10.91 -13.81 -8.31
N GLY A 171 -9.96 -12.88 -8.22
CA GLY A 171 -9.12 -12.48 -9.36
C GLY A 171 -8.23 -13.62 -9.87
N GLY A 172 -7.78 -14.51 -9.00
CA GLY A 172 -7.08 -15.74 -9.38
C GLY A 172 -7.97 -16.68 -10.19
N MET A 173 -9.16 -16.99 -9.68
CA MET A 173 -10.13 -17.87 -10.34
C MET A 173 -10.52 -17.37 -11.73
N LEU A 174 -10.83 -16.08 -11.87
CA LEU A 174 -11.18 -15.46 -13.15
C LEU A 174 -10.04 -15.52 -14.18
N ASN A 175 -8.78 -15.52 -13.73
CA ASN A 175 -7.64 -15.68 -14.62
C ASN A 175 -7.51 -17.13 -15.08
N ASP A 176 -7.77 -18.10 -14.19
CA ASP A 176 -7.73 -19.52 -14.53
C ASP A 176 -8.83 -19.90 -15.52
N GLU A 177 -10.07 -19.43 -15.32
CA GLU A 177 -11.19 -19.63 -16.27
C GLU A 177 -10.87 -19.08 -17.66
N LYS A 178 -10.32 -17.86 -17.76
CA LYS A 178 -9.90 -17.27 -19.05
C LYS A 178 -8.79 -18.07 -19.73
N LEU A 179 -7.91 -18.72 -18.96
CA LEU A 179 -6.85 -19.56 -19.50
C LEU A 179 -7.37 -20.89 -20.02
N GLU A 180 -8.47 -21.41 -19.46
CA GLU A 180 -9.15 -22.61 -19.94
C GLU A 180 -9.94 -22.33 -21.21
N SER A 181 -10.67 -21.22 -21.27
CA SER A 181 -11.48 -20.86 -22.45
C SER A 181 -10.67 -20.59 -23.71
N ILE A 182 -9.37 -20.24 -23.59
CA ILE A 182 -8.47 -20.03 -24.74
C ILE A 182 -7.87 -21.36 -25.24
N LYS A 183 -7.89 -22.42 -24.43
CA LYS A 183 -7.35 -23.74 -24.78
C LYS A 183 -8.41 -24.71 -25.33
N ALA A 184 -9.69 -24.43 -25.08
CA ALA A 184 -10.83 -25.14 -25.65
C ALA A 184 -11.02 -24.74 -27.13
#